data_AF-A0A180G799-F1
#
_entry.id   AF-A0A180G799-F1
#
_cell.length_a   1.000
_cell.length_b   1.000
_cell.length_c   1.000
_cell.angle_alpha   90.00
_cell.angle_beta   90.00
_cell.angle_gamma   90.00
#
_symmetry.space_group_name_H-M   'P 1'
#
loop_
_entity.id
_entity.type
_entity.pdbx_description
1 polymer ?
#
loop_
_entity_poly.entity_id
_entity_poly.type
_entity_poly.pdbx_seq_one_letter_code
_entity_poly.pdbx_strand_id
1 'polypeptide(L)'
;MADVPAPGPVVDLTTVPKLNHIHIIPLTAPGPKSNYLDWVKAVCALISQIVEPVNLRFIRQHGSNAHSTWEALHKAHQNSTAGGRMYWLQKVVNAKMDGDDIDSLINELATSVEKLNALVEPGKPLTTDNIHAASLLKALPSDWVSCVSSLMNEPDVSAGKVVLALKAESLRRKNHLADVRMKA
;
A
#
# COMPACT_ATOMS: atom_id res chain seq x y z
N MET A 1 35.55 27.15 -7.38
CA MET A 1 34.07 27.22 -7.25
C MET A 1 33.52 26.18 -8.20
N ALA A 2 32.94 25.09 -7.68
CA ALA A 2 32.32 24.05 -8.51
C ALA A 2 30.83 24.35 -8.63
N ASP A 3 30.33 24.26 -9.85
CA ASP A 3 28.96 24.60 -10.26
C ASP A 3 27.94 23.66 -9.61
N VAL A 4 26.90 24.20 -8.98
CA VAL A 4 25.84 23.41 -8.36
C VAL A 4 24.82 23.06 -9.45
N PRO A 5 24.47 21.77 -9.66
CA PRO A 5 23.53 21.41 -10.72
C PRO A 5 22.15 22.02 -10.45
N ALA A 6 21.50 22.53 -11.50
CA ALA A 6 20.17 23.11 -11.42
C ALA A 6 19.18 22.12 -10.77
N PRO A 7 18.25 22.60 -9.92
CA PRO A 7 17.24 21.75 -9.31
C PRO A 7 16.39 21.10 -10.42
N GLY A 8 16.23 19.77 -10.32
CA GLY A 8 15.37 19.00 -11.22
C GLY A 8 13.91 19.46 -11.16
N PRO A 9 13.08 19.08 -12.15
CA PRO A 9 11.71 19.57 -12.26
C PRO A 9 10.88 19.21 -11.02
N VAL A 10 10.17 20.21 -10.50
CA VAL A 10 9.21 20.05 -9.40
C VAL A 10 8.07 19.17 -9.91
N VAL A 11 7.94 17.97 -9.34
CA VAL A 11 6.86 17.04 -9.67
C VAL A 11 5.57 17.54 -9.02
N ASP A 12 4.58 17.89 -9.83
CA ASP A 12 3.25 18.27 -9.37
C ASP A 12 2.47 17.03 -8.90
N LEU A 13 2.44 16.83 -7.59
CA LEU A 13 1.78 15.69 -6.93
C LEU A 13 0.26 15.70 -7.09
N THR A 14 -0.36 16.81 -7.53
CA THR A 14 -1.80 16.88 -7.79
C THR A 14 -2.24 16.03 -8.99
N THR A 15 -1.28 15.62 -9.81
CA THR A 15 -1.51 14.77 -10.99
C THR A 15 -1.52 13.27 -10.67
N VAL A 16 -1.26 12.86 -9.42
CA VAL A 16 -1.20 11.46 -9.00
C VAL A 16 -2.48 11.08 -8.22
N PRO A 17 -3.50 10.48 -8.86
CA PRO A 17 -4.84 10.34 -8.28
C PRO A 17 -4.88 9.47 -7.01
N LYS A 18 -3.88 8.59 -6.84
CA LYS A 18 -3.75 7.71 -5.67
C LYS A 18 -3.38 8.43 -4.37
N LEU A 19 -2.89 9.68 -4.44
CA LEU A 19 -2.45 10.43 -3.26
C LEU A 19 -3.52 11.39 -2.71
N ASN A 20 -4.64 11.57 -3.40
CA ASN A 20 -5.69 12.53 -3.04
C ASN A 20 -6.44 12.22 -1.74
N HIS A 21 -6.36 10.97 -1.25
CA HIS A 21 -7.01 10.53 0.00
C HIS A 21 -6.05 10.42 1.17
N ILE A 22 -4.75 10.61 0.93
CA ILE A 22 -3.74 10.63 1.98
C ILE A 22 -3.45 12.11 2.24
N HIS A 23 -3.67 12.60 3.46
CA HIS A 23 -3.27 13.94 3.87
C HIS A 23 -1.74 14.04 4.00
N ILE A 24 -1.01 13.74 2.92
CA ILE A 24 0.41 14.03 2.81
C ILE A 24 0.48 15.51 2.50
N ILE A 25 0.80 16.32 3.52
CA ILE A 25 1.12 17.73 3.32
C ILE A 25 2.33 17.78 2.37
N PRO A 26 2.20 18.34 1.16
CA PRO A 26 3.34 18.48 0.27
C PRO A 26 4.40 19.32 0.97
N LEU A 27 5.54 18.72 1.26
CA LEU A 27 6.65 19.45 1.87
C LEU A 27 7.23 20.38 0.81
N THR A 28 6.96 21.67 0.92
CA THR A 28 7.57 22.68 0.07
C THR A 28 9.01 22.88 0.49
N ALA A 29 9.91 22.91 -0.49
CA ALA A 29 11.28 23.31 -0.28
C ALA A 29 11.29 24.72 0.34
N PRO A 30 11.83 24.94 1.54
CA PRO A 30 12.07 26.30 2.01
C PRO A 30 13.03 26.93 0.99
N GLY A 31 12.67 28.10 0.46
CA GLY A 31 13.29 28.69 -0.72
C GLY A 31 14.81 28.94 -0.62
N PRO A 32 15.40 29.61 -1.62
CA PRO A 32 16.85 29.66 -1.87
C PRO A 32 17.75 30.27 -0.77
N LYS A 33 17.19 30.66 0.39
CA LYS A 33 17.92 31.17 1.57
C LYS A 33 17.94 30.21 2.77
N SER A 34 17.46 28.98 2.63
CA SER A 34 17.40 28.01 3.72
C SER A 34 18.76 27.32 3.96
N ASN A 35 19.11 27.15 5.24
CA ASN A 35 20.27 26.40 5.71
C ASN A 35 19.92 24.89 5.75
N TYR A 36 20.01 24.23 4.60
CA TYR A 36 19.59 22.84 4.31
C TYR A 36 20.31 21.71 5.10
N LEU A 37 20.57 21.87 6.41
CA LEU A 37 20.88 20.77 7.32
C LEU A 37 19.61 20.11 7.90
N ASP A 38 18.45 20.76 7.82
CA ASP A 38 17.24 20.33 8.54
C ASP A 38 16.15 19.69 7.67
N TRP A 39 16.20 19.81 6.34
CA TRP A 39 15.23 19.15 5.45
C TRP A 39 15.42 17.62 5.41
N VAL A 40 16.67 17.15 5.37
CA VAL A 40 17.01 15.71 5.44
C VAL A 40 16.47 15.16 6.75
N LYS A 41 16.64 15.91 7.86
CA LYS A 41 16.14 15.50 9.17
C LYS A 41 14.61 15.44 9.21
N ALA A 42 13.91 16.39 8.58
CA ALA A 42 12.46 16.39 8.51
C ALA A 42 11.92 15.19 7.70
N VAL A 43 12.52 14.91 6.54
CA VAL A 43 12.18 13.74 5.73
C VAL A 43 12.51 12.44 6.46
N CYS A 44 13.68 12.34 7.10
CA CYS A 44 14.07 11.18 7.91
C CYS A 44 13.17 10.99 9.14
N ALA A 45 12.71 12.06 9.78
CA ALA A 45 11.78 12.00 10.91
C ALA A 45 10.41 11.49 10.47
N LEU A 46 9.88 11.97 9.33
CA LEU A 46 8.65 11.49 8.75
C LEU A 46 8.75 10.01 8.36
N ILE A 47 9.83 9.62 7.68
CA ILE A 47 10.08 8.20 7.34
C ILE A 47 10.18 7.35 8.61
N SER A 48 10.83 7.84 9.67
CA SER A 48 10.94 7.12 10.96
C SER A 48 9.62 7.00 11.72
N GLN A 49 8.65 7.87 11.45
CA GLN A 49 7.30 7.78 12.01
C GLN A 49 6.41 6.79 11.25
N ILE A 50 6.64 6.63 9.94
CA ILE A 50 5.82 5.79 9.05
C ILE A 50 6.37 4.36 8.97
N VAL A 51 7.70 4.20 9.03
CA VAL A 51 8.38 2.91 8.96
C VAL A 51 8.47 2.30 10.35
N GLU A 52 7.97 1.08 10.53
CA GLU A 52 8.12 0.34 11.80
C GLU A 52 9.61 0.31 12.23
N PRO A 53 9.92 0.48 13.53
CA PRO A 53 11.30 0.59 14.00
C PRO A 53 12.23 -0.56 13.56
N VAL A 54 11.69 -1.78 13.42
CA VAL A 54 12.42 -2.96 12.93
C VAL A 54 12.90 -2.83 11.49
N ASN A 55 12.22 -2.03 10.68
CA ASN A 55 12.48 -1.85 9.25
C ASN A 55 13.47 -0.71 8.96
N LEU A 56 13.84 0.10 9.95
CA LEU A 56 14.86 1.16 9.81
C LEU A 56 16.26 0.61 9.48
N ARG A 57 16.51 -0.67 9.76
CA ARG A 57 17.77 -1.36 9.39
C ARG A 57 18.01 -1.40 7.87
N PHE A 58 16.93 -1.43 7.08
CA PHE A 58 17.00 -1.45 5.61
C PHE A 58 17.36 -0.08 5.02
N ILE A 59 17.17 1.01 5.79
CA ILE A 59 17.58 2.36 5.39
C ILE A 59 19.09 2.51 5.56
N ARG A 60 19.65 2.02 6.67
CA ARG A 60 21.07 2.19 7.00
C ARG A 60 22.02 1.54 5.98
N GLN A 61 21.59 0.48 5.30
CA GLN A 61 22.43 -0.27 4.35
C GLN A 61 22.58 0.43 2.99
N HIS A 62 21.67 1.36 2.64
CA HIS A 62 21.63 1.97 1.31
C HIS A 62 22.04 3.45 1.28
N GLY A 63 22.44 4.01 2.43
CA GLY A 63 23.06 5.34 2.52
C GLY A 63 22.19 6.45 1.93
N SER A 64 22.71 7.15 0.91
CA SER A 64 22.03 8.23 0.19
C SER A 64 21.24 7.78 -1.05
N ASN A 65 21.25 6.48 -1.38
CA ASN A 65 20.51 5.97 -2.53
C ASN A 65 19.03 5.77 -2.16
N ALA A 66 18.23 6.81 -2.44
CA ALA A 66 16.80 6.82 -2.15
C ALA A 66 16.04 5.69 -2.85
N HIS A 67 16.36 5.37 -4.11
CA HIS A 67 15.70 4.31 -4.85
C HIS A 67 15.94 2.94 -4.22
N SER A 68 17.20 2.62 -3.90
CA SER A 68 17.57 1.35 -3.25
C SER A 68 16.99 1.24 -1.84
N THR A 69 16.97 2.34 -1.10
CA THR A 69 16.33 2.43 0.22
C THR A 69 14.83 2.14 0.13
N TRP A 70 14.15 2.73 -0.86
CA TRP A 70 12.72 2.54 -1.04
C TRP A 70 12.38 1.10 -1.49
N GLU A 71 13.16 0.53 -2.39
CA GLU A 71 13.04 -0.88 -2.79
C GLU A 71 13.25 -1.83 -1.61
N ALA A 72 14.25 -1.58 -0.77
CA ALA A 72 14.52 -2.40 0.41
C ALA A 72 13.41 -2.27 1.46
N LEU A 73 12.90 -1.07 1.72
CA LEU A 73 11.76 -0.83 2.59
C LEU A 73 10.48 -1.49 2.06
N HIS A 74 10.22 -1.37 0.77
CA HIS A 74 9.08 -2.00 0.10
C HIS A 74 9.13 -3.52 0.23
N LYS A 75 10.30 -4.13 -0.02
CA LYS A 75 10.52 -5.57 0.19
C LYS A 75 10.38 -5.98 1.66
N ALA A 76 10.89 -5.18 2.59
CA ALA A 76 10.79 -5.45 4.03
C ALA A 76 9.35 -5.36 4.54
N HIS A 77 8.58 -4.38 4.07
CA HIS A 77 7.18 -4.20 4.41
C HIS A 77 6.32 -5.37 3.92
N GLN A 78 6.59 -5.89 2.72
CA GLN A 78 5.93 -7.08 2.17
C GLN A 78 6.23 -8.38 2.95
N ASN A 79 7.33 -8.41 3.73
CA ASN A 79 7.85 -9.64 4.35
C ASN A 79 7.72 -9.69 5.88
N SER A 80 7.31 -8.62 6.57
CA SER A 80 7.46 -8.54 8.04
C SER A 80 6.17 -8.33 8.84
N THR A 81 5.04 -8.06 8.19
CA THR A 81 3.78 -7.77 8.90
C THR A 81 2.71 -8.78 8.56
N ALA A 82 1.65 -8.84 9.38
CA ALA A 82 0.48 -9.63 9.04
C ALA A 82 -0.27 -9.09 7.80
N GLY A 83 -0.04 -7.81 7.44
CA GLY A 83 -0.43 -7.23 6.16
C GLY A 83 0.28 -7.89 4.99
N GLY A 84 1.52 -8.37 5.18
CA GLY A 84 2.26 -9.17 4.20
C GLY A 84 1.55 -10.47 3.83
N ARG A 85 0.95 -11.19 4.78
CA ARG A 85 0.16 -12.40 4.47
C ARG A 85 -1.06 -12.07 3.64
N MET A 86 -1.84 -11.08 4.06
CA MET A 86 -3.05 -10.70 3.36
C MET A 86 -2.73 -10.19 1.94
N TYR A 87 -1.62 -9.46 1.80
CA TYR A 87 -1.09 -9.03 0.51
C TYR A 87 -0.74 -10.21 -0.40
N TRP A 88 0.08 -11.17 0.05
CA TRP A 88 0.45 -12.33 -0.78
C TRP A 88 -0.74 -13.22 -1.07
N LEU A 89 -1.67 -13.40 -0.12
CA LEU A 89 -2.92 -14.11 -0.35
C LEU A 89 -3.77 -13.42 -1.43
N GLN A 90 -3.93 -12.10 -1.36
CA GLN A 90 -4.63 -11.35 -2.40
C GLN A 90 -3.92 -11.46 -3.75
N LYS A 91 -2.59 -11.43 -3.76
CA LYS A 91 -1.82 -11.56 -4.99
C LYS A 91 -2.06 -12.91 -5.66
N VAL A 92 -2.04 -14.00 -4.87
CA VAL A 92 -2.39 -15.35 -5.34
C VAL A 92 -3.83 -15.41 -5.85
N VAL A 93 -4.78 -14.89 -5.07
CA VAL A 93 -6.21 -14.97 -5.39
C VAL A 93 -6.58 -14.13 -6.63
N ASN A 94 -5.90 -13.01 -6.85
CA ASN A 94 -6.14 -12.12 -8.00
C ASN A 94 -5.30 -12.45 -9.24
N ALA A 95 -4.33 -13.36 -9.14
CA ALA A 95 -3.53 -13.78 -10.28
C ALA A 95 -4.43 -14.32 -11.39
N LYS A 96 -4.16 -13.87 -12.61
CA LYS A 96 -4.86 -14.27 -13.82
C LYS A 96 -3.88 -14.22 -14.98
N MET A 97 -4.12 -15.03 -16.00
CA MET A 97 -3.33 -15.01 -17.21
C MET A 97 -3.51 -13.65 -17.91
N ASP A 98 -2.40 -13.05 -18.33
CA ASP A 98 -2.38 -11.90 -19.23
C ASP A 98 -1.88 -12.37 -20.59
N GLY A 99 -2.66 -12.12 -21.65
CA GLY A 99 -2.42 -12.74 -22.95
C GLY A 99 -2.49 -14.27 -22.90
N ASP A 100 -1.49 -14.92 -23.49
CA ASP A 100 -1.41 -16.38 -23.66
C ASP A 100 -0.14 -16.99 -23.04
N ASP A 101 0.40 -16.34 -22.01
CA ASP A 101 1.61 -16.79 -21.31
C ASP A 101 1.28 -17.46 -19.98
N ILE A 102 0.99 -18.76 -20.06
CA ILE A 102 0.68 -19.59 -18.89
C ILE A 102 1.90 -19.84 -18.00
N ASP A 103 3.11 -19.88 -18.57
CA ASP A 103 4.34 -20.15 -17.83
C ASP A 103 4.68 -18.98 -16.90
N SER A 104 4.52 -17.74 -17.37
CA SER A 104 4.66 -16.54 -16.53
C SER A 104 3.67 -16.55 -15.37
N LEU A 105 2.40 -16.94 -15.59
CA LEU A 105 1.41 -17.06 -14.53
C LEU A 105 1.81 -18.13 -13.50
N ILE A 106 2.25 -19.31 -13.96
CA ILE A 106 2.69 -20.40 -13.08
C ILE A 106 3.85 -19.93 -12.19
N ASN A 107 4.84 -19.27 -12.79
CA ASN A 107 6.01 -18.76 -12.06
C ASN A 107 5.64 -17.66 -11.06
N GLU A 108 4.72 -16.74 -11.42
CA GLU A 108 4.24 -15.70 -10.51
C GLU A 108 3.48 -16.30 -9.32
N LEU A 109 2.60 -17.28 -9.58
CA LEU A 109 1.85 -17.99 -8.54
C LEU A 109 2.79 -18.74 -7.61
N ALA A 110 3.75 -19.50 -8.14
CA ALA A 110 4.75 -20.22 -7.35
C ALA A 110 5.51 -19.27 -6.42
N THR A 111 6.05 -18.18 -6.97
CA THR A 111 6.77 -17.15 -6.20
C THR A 111 5.89 -16.53 -5.11
N SER A 112 4.62 -16.26 -5.40
CA SER A 112 3.70 -15.64 -4.45
C SER A 112 3.31 -16.61 -3.32
N VAL A 113 3.13 -17.89 -3.63
CA VAL A 113 2.84 -18.95 -2.65
C VAL A 113 4.05 -19.22 -1.76
N GLU A 114 5.27 -19.24 -2.31
CA GLU A 114 6.50 -19.36 -1.50
C GLU A 114 6.60 -18.25 -0.47
N LYS A 115 6.34 -17.00 -0.87
CA LYS A 115 6.35 -15.84 0.04
C LYS A 115 5.22 -15.88 1.05
N LEU A 116 4.02 -16.33 0.66
CA LEU A 116 2.92 -16.54 1.60
C LEU A 116 3.28 -17.60 2.64
N ASN A 117 3.83 -18.75 2.22
CA ASN A 117 4.23 -19.84 3.09
C ASN A 117 5.31 -19.41 4.10
N ALA A 118 6.25 -18.56 3.69
CA ALA A 118 7.28 -18.02 4.59
C ALA A 118 6.70 -17.18 5.75
N LEU A 119 5.45 -16.70 5.64
CA LEU A 119 4.77 -15.89 6.65
C LEU A 119 3.73 -16.67 7.47
N VAL A 120 3.50 -17.95 7.15
CA VAL A 120 2.61 -18.84 7.90
C VAL A 120 3.41 -19.49 9.02
N GLU A 121 3.10 -19.11 10.26
CA GLU A 121 3.77 -19.61 11.46
C GLU A 121 2.79 -20.42 12.33
N PRO A 122 3.26 -21.37 13.17
CA PRO A 122 2.39 -22.14 14.04
C PRO A 122 1.51 -21.28 14.98
N GLY A 123 2.03 -20.16 15.46
CA GLY A 123 1.29 -19.20 16.29
C GLY A 123 0.40 -18.23 15.51
N LYS A 124 0.50 -18.25 14.17
CA LYS A 124 -0.18 -17.30 13.30
C LYS A 124 -0.52 -17.94 11.95
N PRO A 125 -1.37 -18.99 11.94
CA PRO A 125 -1.67 -19.76 10.74
C PRO A 125 -2.47 -18.94 9.73
N LEU A 126 -2.49 -19.41 8.49
CA LEU A 126 -3.50 -18.98 7.53
C LEU A 126 -4.86 -19.58 7.93
N THR A 127 -5.88 -18.75 8.12
CA THR A 127 -7.21 -19.18 8.59
C THR A 127 -8.26 -19.10 7.48
N THR A 128 -9.39 -19.78 7.69
CA THR A 128 -10.57 -19.65 6.83
C THR A 128 -11.11 -18.23 6.79
N ASP A 129 -10.90 -17.43 7.85
CA ASP A 129 -11.27 -16.01 7.87
C ASP A 129 -10.44 -15.18 6.88
N ASN A 130 -9.13 -15.46 6.77
CA ASN A 130 -8.28 -14.81 5.76
C ASN A 130 -8.72 -15.13 4.33
N ILE A 131 -9.08 -16.39 4.08
CA ILE A 131 -9.61 -16.84 2.79
C ILE A 131 -10.94 -16.11 2.50
N HIS A 132 -11.85 -16.07 3.46
CA HIS A 132 -13.14 -15.39 3.32
C HIS A 132 -12.96 -13.89 3.02
N ALA A 133 -12.06 -13.21 3.74
CA ALA A 133 -11.72 -11.82 3.47
C ALA A 133 -11.16 -11.63 2.05
N ALA A 134 -10.23 -12.49 1.61
CA ALA A 134 -9.65 -12.42 0.27
C ALA A 134 -10.69 -12.64 -0.83
N SER A 135 -11.57 -13.63 -0.64
CA SER A 135 -12.65 -13.93 -1.58
C SER A 135 -13.65 -12.79 -1.70
N LEU A 136 -14.03 -12.15 -0.58
CA LEU A 136 -14.88 -10.96 -0.59
C LEU A 136 -14.23 -9.85 -1.40
N LEU A 137 -12.95 -9.57 -1.17
CA LEU A 137 -12.22 -8.49 -1.84
C LEU A 137 -12.05 -8.75 -3.35
N LYS A 138 -11.79 -9.99 -3.76
CA LYS A 138 -11.75 -10.39 -5.19
C LYS A 138 -13.11 -10.23 -5.88
N ALA A 139 -14.20 -10.46 -5.16
CA ALA A 139 -15.55 -10.36 -5.72
C ALA A 139 -16.02 -8.90 -5.91
N LEU A 140 -15.27 -7.92 -5.43
CA LEU A 140 -15.66 -6.51 -5.53
C LEU A 140 -15.38 -5.95 -6.93
N PRO A 141 -16.34 -5.20 -7.50
CA PRO A 141 -16.08 -4.33 -8.64
C PRO A 141 -15.07 -3.23 -8.28
N SER A 142 -14.37 -2.70 -9.28
CA SER A 142 -13.30 -1.70 -9.09
C SER A 142 -13.79 -0.42 -8.40
N ASP A 143 -15.04 -0.02 -8.61
CA ASP A 143 -15.65 1.16 -7.99
C ASP A 143 -16.00 0.96 -6.50
N TRP A 144 -15.93 -0.26 -5.98
CA TRP A 144 -16.09 -0.57 -4.55
C TRP A 144 -14.76 -0.64 -3.79
N VAL A 145 -13.63 -0.75 -4.48
CA VAL A 145 -12.31 -0.98 -3.85
C VAL A 145 -11.92 0.15 -2.89
N SER A 146 -12.35 1.39 -3.16
CA SER A 146 -12.03 2.55 -2.33
C SER A 146 -12.56 2.42 -0.90
N CYS A 147 -13.69 1.74 -0.67
CA CYS A 147 -14.28 1.61 0.68
C CYS A 147 -13.53 0.63 1.59
N VAL A 148 -12.73 -0.27 1.00
CA VAL A 148 -11.96 -1.30 1.72
C VAL A 148 -10.45 -1.07 1.64
N SER A 149 -10.00 -0.06 0.91
CA SER A 149 -8.57 0.22 0.71
C SER A 149 -7.83 0.56 2.00
N SER A 150 -8.49 1.22 2.96
CA SER A 150 -7.91 1.49 4.28
C SER A 150 -7.73 0.20 5.09
N LEU A 151 -8.71 -0.70 5.03
CA LEU A 151 -8.64 -2.00 5.69
C LEU A 151 -7.49 -2.84 5.14
N MET A 152 -7.25 -2.82 3.83
CA MET A 152 -6.17 -3.59 3.20
C MET A 152 -4.76 -3.24 3.70
N ASN A 153 -4.59 -2.07 4.31
CA ASN A 153 -3.33 -1.65 4.92
C ASN A 153 -3.21 -2.06 6.39
N GLU A 154 -4.25 -2.64 6.98
CA GLU A 154 -4.20 -3.16 8.34
C GLU A 154 -3.47 -4.51 8.39
N PRO A 155 -2.69 -4.76 9.46
CA PRO A 155 -1.98 -6.02 9.59
C PRO A 155 -2.93 -7.21 9.74
N ASP A 156 -4.14 -7.04 10.26
CA ASP A 156 -5.08 -8.16 10.47
C ASP A 156 -6.50 -7.80 10.03
N VAL A 157 -6.76 -8.07 8.76
CA VAL A 157 -8.05 -7.83 8.12
C VAL A 157 -8.92 -9.07 8.30
N SER A 158 -9.75 -9.05 9.34
CA SER A 158 -10.77 -10.08 9.48
C SER A 158 -11.87 -9.94 8.43
N ALA A 159 -12.49 -11.06 8.02
CA ALA A 159 -13.63 -11.01 7.11
C ALA A 159 -14.79 -10.19 7.70
N GLY A 160 -14.98 -10.23 9.02
CA GLY A 160 -15.97 -9.43 9.73
C GLY A 160 -15.80 -7.92 9.50
N LYS A 161 -14.58 -7.40 9.57
CA LYS A 161 -14.29 -5.98 9.26
C LYS A 161 -14.61 -5.62 7.81
N VAL A 162 -14.25 -6.49 6.87
CA VAL A 162 -14.57 -6.32 5.44
C VAL A 162 -16.08 -6.27 5.24
N VAL A 163 -16.83 -7.22 5.82
CA VAL A 163 -18.29 -7.27 5.73
C VAL A 163 -18.94 -6.00 6.30
N LEU A 164 -18.45 -5.50 7.44
CA LEU A 164 -18.99 -4.27 8.04
C LEU A 164 -18.77 -3.06 7.14
N ALA A 165 -17.57 -2.89 6.58
CA ALA A 165 -17.27 -1.80 5.64
C ALA A 165 -18.15 -1.88 4.38
N LEU A 166 -18.31 -3.09 3.82
CA LEU A 166 -19.17 -3.29 2.64
C LEU A 166 -20.64 -3.02 2.92
N LYS A 167 -21.15 -3.39 4.10
CA LYS A 167 -22.52 -3.07 4.52
C LYS A 167 -22.72 -1.56 4.67
N ALA A 168 -21.76 -0.86 5.27
CA ALA A 168 -21.80 0.59 5.40
C ALA A 168 -21.79 1.29 4.02
N GLU A 169 -20.93 0.83 3.11
CA GLU A 169 -20.86 1.36 1.75
C GLU A 169 -22.16 1.09 0.95
N SER A 170 -22.72 -0.11 1.09
CA SER A 170 -24.02 -0.45 0.48
C SER A 170 -25.13 0.49 0.94
N LEU A 171 -25.19 0.80 2.24
CA LEU A 171 -26.16 1.74 2.80
C LEU A 171 -25.96 3.15 2.27
N ARG A 172 -24.71 3.64 2.21
CA ARG A 172 -24.37 4.95 1.66
C ARG A 172 -24.87 5.11 0.22
N ARG A 173 -24.62 4.10 -0.63
CA ARG A 173 -25.08 4.09 -2.03
C ARG A 173 -26.60 4.08 -2.16
N LYS A 174 -27.30 3.27 -1.36
CA LYS A 174 -28.77 3.23 -1.34
C LYS A 174 -29.38 4.58 -0.96
N ASN A 175 -28.82 5.23 0.06
CA ASN A 175 -29.29 6.54 0.50
C ASN A 175 -29.07 7.62 -0.56
N HIS A 176 -27.93 7.58 -1.26
CA HIS A 176 -27.66 8.50 -2.37
C HIS A 176 -28.66 8.32 -3.53
N LEU A 177 -28.96 7.07 -3.91
CA LEU A 177 -29.96 6.77 -4.93
C LEU A 177 -31.38 7.22 -4.53
N ALA A 178 -31.74 7.06 -3.25
CA ALA A 178 -33.03 7.53 -2.74
C ALA A 178 -33.15 9.05 -2.78
N ASP A 179 -32.10 9.78 -2.41
CA ASP A 179 -32.06 11.25 -2.45
C ASP A 179 -32.15 11.80 -3.89
N VAL A 180 -31.45 11.17 -4.83
CA VAL A 180 -31.56 11.50 -6.27
C VAL A 180 -32.98 11.27 -6.78
N ARG A 181 -33.62 10.16 -6.40
CA ARG A 181 -34.99 9.84 -6.83
C ARG A 181 -36.06 10.75 -6.22
N MET A 182 -35.83 11.31 -5.03
CA MET A 182 -36.77 12.26 -4.40
C MET A 182 -36.65 13.68 -4.96
N LYS A 183 -35.54 14.00 -5.64
CA LYS A 183 -35.26 15.32 -6.23
C LYS A 183 -35.57 15.43 -7.72
N ALA A 184 -35.97 14.32 -8.36
CA ALA A 184 -36.39 14.24 -9.77
C ALA A 184 -37.91 14.10 -9.87
#